data_AF-A0A442WRZ2-F1
#
_entry.id   AF-A0A442WRZ2-F1
#
_cell.length_a   1.000
_cell.length_b   1.000
_cell.length_c   1.000
_cell.angle_alpha   90.00
_cell.angle_beta   90.00
_cell.angle_gamma   90.00
#
_symmetry.space_group_name_H-M   'P 1'
#
loop_
_entity.id
_entity.type
_entity.pdbx_description
1 polymer ?
#
loop_
_entity_poly.entity_id
_entity_poly.type
_entity_poly.pdbx_seq_one_letter_code
_entity_poly.pdbx_strand_id
1 'polypeptide(L)'
;MGTFSVWHWAILLLLIGVPVFLAVRSAAKPSQNPEALVGFGGWLMLLAIGQAVSPLRTLADFANSADGYQQLMTLSNGPLAVYGEVALNLAFLALQLIVLVSMLRRSRRFPQLFLLQWLAIPVVFILDTIWVASVLGVPVSLVLAGDALVAPIVSFVVTGLWVAYVYKSVRVRNTFTRIGASAQVASAS
;
A
#
# COMPACT_ATOMS: atom_id res chain seq x y z
N MET A 1 -3.66 -2.22 32.09
CA MET A 1 -3.07 -2.97 30.96
C MET A 1 -4.14 -3.92 30.45
N GLY A 2 -4.76 -3.60 29.31
CA GLY A 2 -5.88 -4.39 28.77
C GLY A 2 -5.40 -5.73 28.27
N THR A 3 -5.88 -6.82 28.87
CA THR A 3 -5.61 -8.19 28.42
C THR A 3 -6.26 -8.42 27.05
N PHE A 4 -5.47 -8.46 25.98
CA PHE A 4 -5.95 -8.84 24.65
C PHE A 4 -6.39 -10.30 24.66
N SER A 5 -7.69 -10.51 24.87
CA SER A 5 -8.33 -11.83 24.91
C SER A 5 -8.24 -12.54 23.56
N VAL A 6 -8.12 -13.88 23.57
CA VAL A 6 -8.18 -14.77 22.39
C VAL A 6 -9.40 -14.45 21.49
N TRP A 7 -10.47 -13.94 22.09
CA TRP A 7 -11.66 -13.47 21.38
C TRP A 7 -11.39 -12.32 20.40
N HIS A 8 -10.40 -11.46 20.64
CA HIS A 8 -10.01 -10.41 19.68
C HIS A 8 -9.42 -10.99 18.40
N TRP A 9 -8.57 -12.01 18.53
CA TRP A 9 -7.98 -12.71 17.38
C TRP A 9 -9.03 -13.52 16.63
N ALA A 10 -9.97 -14.15 17.34
CA ALA A 10 -11.10 -14.83 16.72
C ALA A 10 -11.97 -13.85 15.92
N ILE A 11 -12.30 -12.68 16.47
CA ILE A 11 -13.10 -11.65 15.80
C ILE A 11 -12.34 -11.07 14.60
N LEU A 12 -11.03 -10.82 14.70
CA LEU A 12 -10.20 -10.38 13.58
C LEU A 12 -10.14 -11.42 12.46
N LEU A 13 -9.94 -12.70 12.81
CA LEU A 13 -9.96 -13.80 11.84
C LEU A 13 -11.34 -14.00 11.22
N LEU A 14 -12.43 -13.68 11.92
CA LEU A 14 -13.78 -13.73 11.37
C LEU A 14 -14.05 -12.52 10.46
N LEU A 15 -13.67 -11.32 10.86
CA LEU A 15 -13.82 -10.08 10.09
C LEU A 15 -12.93 -10.03 8.84
N ILE A 16 -11.77 -10.70 8.85
CA ILE A 16 -10.88 -10.79 7.69
C ILE A 16 -11.17 -12.08 6.92
N GLY A 17 -11.28 -13.20 7.62
CA GLY A 17 -11.44 -14.53 7.04
C GLY A 17 -12.80 -14.75 6.40
N VAL A 18 -13.91 -14.19 6.91
CA VAL A 18 -15.22 -14.34 6.26
C VAL A 18 -15.29 -13.53 4.96
N PRO A 19 -14.87 -12.25 4.89
CA PRO A 19 -14.77 -11.54 3.62
C PRO A 19 -13.79 -12.21 2.65
N VAL A 20 -12.65 -12.72 3.11
CA VAL A 20 -11.69 -13.47 2.29
C VAL A 20 -12.26 -14.81 1.82
N PHE A 21 -13.01 -15.53 2.65
CA PHE A 21 -13.64 -16.79 2.29
C PHE A 21 -14.77 -16.58 1.29
N LEU A 22 -15.59 -15.55 1.49
CA LEU A 22 -16.62 -15.12 0.53
C LEU A 22 -15.98 -14.57 -0.75
N ALA A 23 -14.80 -13.94 -0.67
CA ALA A 23 -13.98 -13.54 -1.82
C ALA A 23 -13.61 -14.71 -2.70
N VAL A 24 -13.01 -15.71 -2.07
CA VAL A 24 -12.49 -16.91 -2.72
C VAL A 24 -13.66 -17.72 -3.28
N ARG A 25 -14.77 -17.81 -2.53
CA ARG A 25 -15.97 -18.52 -2.95
C ARG A 25 -16.73 -17.80 -4.08
N SER A 26 -16.76 -16.46 -4.11
CA SER A 26 -17.38 -15.74 -5.23
C SER A 26 -16.50 -15.74 -6.48
N ALA A 27 -15.17 -15.76 -6.31
CA ALA A 27 -14.22 -15.97 -7.39
C ALA A 27 -14.20 -17.41 -7.92
N ALA A 28 -14.66 -18.39 -7.14
CA ALA A 28 -14.79 -19.79 -7.56
C ALA A 28 -16.01 -20.07 -8.44
N LYS A 29 -16.95 -19.12 -8.58
CA LYS A 29 -18.02 -19.24 -9.60
C LYS A 29 -17.41 -18.87 -10.96
N PRO A 30 -17.30 -19.82 -11.91
CA PRO A 30 -16.80 -19.51 -13.24
C PRO A 30 -17.74 -18.50 -13.87
N SER A 31 -17.24 -17.30 -14.19
CA SER A 31 -17.98 -16.38 -15.04
C SER A 31 -18.22 -17.06 -16.38
N GLN A 32 -19.48 -17.17 -16.81
CA GLN A 32 -19.83 -17.81 -18.10
C GLN A 32 -19.15 -17.14 -19.31
N ASN A 33 -18.63 -15.91 -19.16
CA ASN A 33 -17.71 -15.28 -20.11
C ASN A 33 -16.61 -14.48 -19.38
N PRO A 34 -15.43 -15.07 -19.11
CA PRO A 34 -14.31 -14.39 -18.43
C PRO A 34 -13.79 -13.17 -19.20
N GLU A 35 -13.99 -13.13 -20.52
CA GLU A 35 -13.57 -12.04 -21.39
C GLU A 35 -14.41 -10.77 -21.21
N ALA A 36 -15.65 -10.90 -20.73
CA ALA A 36 -16.55 -9.78 -20.50
C ALA A 36 -16.24 -9.01 -19.20
N LEU A 37 -15.35 -9.55 -18.34
CA LEU A 37 -14.98 -8.92 -17.08
C LEU A 37 -13.96 -7.79 -17.30
N VAL A 38 -14.43 -6.58 -17.55
CA VAL A 38 -13.63 -5.37 -17.78
C VAL A 38 -14.04 -4.25 -16.81
N GLY A 39 -13.07 -3.42 -16.40
CA GLY A 39 -13.30 -2.23 -15.58
C GLY A 39 -13.31 -2.49 -14.07
N PHE A 40 -13.52 -1.41 -13.32
CA PHE A 40 -13.56 -1.43 -11.85
C PHE A 40 -14.82 -2.16 -11.36
N GLY A 41 -14.64 -3.36 -10.80
CA GLY A 41 -15.73 -4.14 -10.25
C GLY A 41 -15.21 -5.30 -9.38
N GLY A 42 -16.07 -5.81 -8.49
CA GLY A 42 -15.68 -6.84 -7.52
C GLY A 42 -14.45 -6.43 -6.70
N TRP A 43 -13.51 -7.36 -6.54
CA TRP A 43 -12.26 -7.16 -5.78
C TRP A 43 -11.38 -6.00 -6.27
N LEU A 44 -11.45 -5.65 -7.57
CA LEU A 44 -10.69 -4.52 -8.09
C LEU A 44 -11.21 -3.18 -7.56
N MET A 45 -12.50 -3.09 -7.21
CA MET A 45 -13.06 -1.88 -6.60
C MET A 45 -12.51 -1.67 -5.20
N LEU A 46 -12.40 -2.74 -4.40
CA LEU A 46 -11.82 -2.68 -3.06
C LEU A 46 -10.35 -2.24 -3.11
N LEU A 47 -9.57 -2.77 -4.07
CA LEU A 47 -8.20 -2.32 -4.30
C LEU A 47 -8.17 -0.83 -4.66
N ALA A 48 -9.09 -0.36 -5.52
CA ALA A 48 -9.13 1.04 -5.94
C ALA A 48 -9.41 1.98 -4.77
N ILE A 49 -10.34 1.61 -3.89
CA ILE A 49 -10.63 2.36 -2.67
C ILE A 49 -9.41 2.36 -1.75
N GLY A 50 -8.77 1.20 -1.52
CA GLY A 50 -7.55 1.12 -0.70
C GLY A 50 -6.42 2.00 -1.24
N GLN A 51 -6.21 1.99 -2.56
CA GLN A 51 -5.21 2.83 -3.22
C GLN A 51 -5.55 4.32 -3.13
N ALA A 52 -6.83 4.69 -3.16
CA ALA A 52 -7.26 6.08 -3.01
C ALA A 52 -7.16 6.59 -1.55
N VAL A 53 -7.35 5.71 -0.57
CA VAL A 53 -7.23 6.04 0.86
C VAL A 53 -5.77 6.12 1.30
N SER A 54 -4.85 5.40 0.66
CA SER A 54 -3.43 5.36 1.04
C SER A 54 -2.77 6.75 1.13
N PRO A 55 -2.88 7.65 0.13
CA PRO A 55 -2.32 9.00 0.23
C PRO A 55 -2.91 9.83 1.38
N LEU A 56 -4.21 9.68 1.64
CA LEU A 56 -4.88 10.38 2.75
C LEU A 56 -4.36 9.90 4.10
N ARG A 57 -4.09 8.60 4.24
CA ARG A 57 -3.47 8.04 5.44
C ARG A 57 -2.08 8.61 5.65
N THR A 58 -1.24 8.65 4.62
CA THR A 58 0.10 9.24 4.71
C THR A 58 0.05 10.72 5.10
N LEU A 59 -0.92 11.49 4.59
CA LEU A 59 -1.13 12.88 5.02
C LEU A 59 -1.58 12.99 6.48
N ALA A 60 -2.43 12.08 6.94
CA ALA A 60 -2.83 12.03 8.35
C ALA A 60 -1.64 11.67 9.26
N ASP A 61 -0.77 10.75 8.83
CA ASP A 61 0.44 10.38 9.54
C ASP A 61 1.39 11.60 9.67
N PHE A 62 1.55 12.41 8.61
CA PHE A 62 2.28 13.68 8.69
C PHE A 62 1.70 14.66 9.73
N ALA A 63 0.38 14.79 9.79
CA ALA A 63 -0.29 15.66 10.75
C ALA A 63 -0.10 15.16 12.20
N ASN A 64 -0.17 13.84 12.41
CA ASN A 64 0.03 13.22 13.72
C ASN A 64 1.49 13.32 14.19
N SER A 65 2.45 13.33 13.27
CA SER A 65 3.88 13.47 13.58
C SER A 65 4.33 14.92 13.82
N ALA A 66 3.45 15.92 13.60
CA ALA A 66 3.83 17.33 13.65
C ALA A 66 4.45 17.75 15.00
N ASP A 67 3.85 17.32 16.12
CA ASP A 67 4.37 17.63 17.46
C ASP A 67 5.72 16.96 17.72
N GLY A 68 5.90 15.71 17.24
CA GLY A 68 7.16 14.98 17.32
C GLY A 68 8.27 15.66 16.51
N TYR A 69 7.94 16.16 15.32
CA TYR A 69 8.87 16.95 14.51
C TYR A 69 9.25 18.27 15.20
N GLN A 70 8.31 18.97 15.84
CA GLN A 70 8.63 20.19 16.59
C GLN A 70 9.60 19.93 17.73
N GLN A 71 9.45 18.82 18.46
CA GLN A 71 10.36 18.43 19.52
C GLN A 71 11.75 18.09 18.97
N LEU A 72 11.82 17.29 17.91
CA LEU A 72 13.08 16.95 17.23
C LEU A 72 13.81 18.19 16.73
N MET A 73 13.09 19.18 16.18
CA MET A 73 13.68 20.44 15.68
C MET A 73 14.44 21.24 16.74
N THR A 74 14.23 20.97 18.04
CA THR A 74 14.99 21.61 19.13
C THR A 74 16.36 20.98 19.39
N LEU A 75 16.61 19.78 18.86
CA LEU A 75 17.89 19.07 18.97
C LEU A 75 18.87 19.55 17.90
N SER A 76 20.17 19.49 18.19
CA SER A 76 21.23 19.94 17.26
C SER A 76 21.18 19.28 15.88
N ASN A 77 20.91 17.96 15.83
CA ASN A 77 20.80 17.20 14.58
C ASN A 77 19.35 16.89 14.17
N GLY A 78 18.37 17.29 14.98
CA GLY A 78 16.98 16.91 14.76
C GLY A 78 16.34 17.51 13.49
N PRO A 79 16.65 18.76 13.08
CA PRO A 79 16.18 19.27 11.79
C PRO A 79 16.61 18.40 10.60
N LEU A 80 17.84 17.89 10.61
CA LEU A 80 18.35 17.02 9.56
C LEU A 80 17.62 15.66 9.55
N ALA A 81 17.30 15.12 10.74
CA ALA A 81 16.53 13.88 10.87
C ALA A 81 15.13 14.07 10.27
N VAL A 82 14.42 15.12 10.69
CA VAL A 82 13.07 15.44 10.21
C VAL A 82 13.04 15.70 8.72
N TYR A 83 13.97 16.48 8.16
CA TYR A 83 13.97 16.74 6.71
C TYR A 83 14.15 15.47 5.88
N GLY A 84 14.98 14.53 6.33
CA GLY A 84 15.14 13.25 5.63
C GLY A 84 13.90 12.36 5.73
N GLU A 85 13.29 12.25 6.92
CA GLU A 85 12.04 11.50 7.11
C GLU A 85 10.90 12.09 6.25
N VAL A 86 10.75 13.43 6.25
CA VAL A 86 9.75 14.11 5.42
C VAL A 86 10.04 13.88 3.93
N ALA A 87 11.31 13.97 3.50
CA ALA A 87 11.67 13.76 2.10
C ALA A 87 11.36 12.31 1.64
N LEU A 88 11.69 11.30 2.46
CA LEU A 88 11.39 9.90 2.17
C LEU A 88 9.88 9.65 2.09
N ASN A 89 9.11 10.16 3.06
CA ASN A 89 7.66 10.03 3.08
C ASN A 89 6.98 10.77 1.91
N LEU A 90 7.48 11.95 1.51
CA LEU A 90 6.99 12.67 0.33
C LEU A 90 7.29 11.91 -0.96
N ALA A 91 8.48 11.31 -1.09
CA ALA A 91 8.81 10.47 -2.24
C ALA A 91 7.90 9.24 -2.32
N PHE A 92 7.60 8.61 -1.18
CA PHE A 92 6.66 7.49 -1.12
C PHE A 92 5.22 7.92 -1.44
N LEU A 93 4.77 9.08 -0.94
CA LEU A 93 3.48 9.67 -1.28
C LEU A 93 3.37 9.93 -2.79
N ALA A 94 4.41 10.49 -3.41
CA ALA A 94 4.45 10.70 -4.85
C ALA A 94 4.30 9.38 -5.62
N LEU A 95 4.97 8.31 -5.18
CA LEU A 95 4.81 6.98 -5.76
C LEU A 95 3.36 6.47 -5.63
N GLN A 96 2.74 6.60 -4.45
CA GLN A 96 1.33 6.21 -4.24
C GLN A 96 0.38 6.96 -5.19
N LEU A 97 0.59 8.27 -5.39
CA LEU A 97 -0.21 9.09 -6.31
C LEU A 97 0.02 8.69 -7.77
N ILE A 98 1.26 8.42 -8.17
CA ILE A 98 1.59 7.92 -9.53
C ILE A 98 0.88 6.59 -9.79
N VAL A 99 0.89 5.67 -8.83
CA VAL A 99 0.21 4.37 -8.92
C VAL A 99 -1.30 4.56 -8.99
N LEU A 100 -1.88 5.43 -8.18
CA LEU A 100 -3.30 5.76 -8.20
C LEU A 100 -3.72 6.35 -9.55
N VAL A 101 -3.00 7.34 -10.07
CA VAL A 101 -3.28 7.95 -11.37
C VAL A 101 -3.15 6.91 -12.48
N SER A 102 -2.12 6.05 -12.44
CA SER A 102 -1.96 4.94 -13.38
C SER A 102 -3.14 3.96 -13.33
N MET A 103 -3.65 3.68 -12.13
CA MET A 103 -4.83 2.85 -11.91
C MET A 103 -6.08 3.49 -12.53
N LEU A 104 -6.36 4.74 -12.20
CA LEU A 104 -7.55 5.46 -12.68
C LEU A 104 -7.54 5.64 -14.21
N ARG A 105 -6.36 5.87 -14.80
CA ARG A 105 -6.17 5.94 -16.25
C ARG A 105 -6.18 4.57 -16.94
N ARG A 106 -6.36 3.47 -16.19
CA ARG A 106 -6.32 2.10 -16.71
C ARG A 106 -5.03 1.79 -17.50
N SER A 107 -3.92 2.35 -17.06
CA SER A 107 -2.64 2.23 -17.73
C SER A 107 -2.08 0.80 -17.63
N ARG A 108 -1.45 0.33 -18.71
CA ARG A 108 -0.71 -0.94 -18.76
C ARG A 108 0.41 -1.03 -17.72
N ARG A 109 0.92 0.12 -17.25
CA ARG A 109 2.00 0.19 -16.25
C ARG A 109 1.50 -0.02 -14.82
N PHE A 110 0.19 0.03 -14.56
CA PHE A 110 -0.36 -0.09 -13.22
C PHE A 110 0.14 -1.33 -12.46
N PRO A 111 0.12 -2.56 -13.02
CA PRO A 111 0.61 -3.73 -12.29
C PRO A 111 2.07 -3.63 -11.86
N GLN A 112 2.93 -3.09 -12.73
CA GLN A 112 4.35 -2.90 -12.45
C GLN A 112 4.60 -1.82 -11.39
N LEU A 113 3.88 -0.71 -11.47
CA LEU A 113 3.98 0.38 -10.49
C LEU A 113 3.44 -0.06 -9.12
N PHE A 114 2.38 -0.85 -9.09
CA PHE A 114 1.81 -1.40 -7.86
C PHE A 114 2.78 -2.39 -7.19
N LEU A 115 3.48 -3.22 -7.98
CA LEU A 115 4.57 -4.06 -7.49
C LEU A 115 5.72 -3.22 -6.92
N LEU A 116 6.11 -2.15 -7.60
CA LEU A 116 7.14 -1.23 -7.12
C LEU A 116 6.74 -0.58 -5.79
N GLN A 117 5.48 -0.14 -5.65
CA GLN A 117 4.97 0.40 -4.39
C GLN A 117 5.06 -0.63 -3.26
N TRP A 118 4.73 -1.90 -3.52
CA TRP A 118 4.85 -2.95 -2.52
C TRP A 118 6.30 -3.16 -2.05
N LEU A 119 7.26 -3.21 -2.99
CA LEU A 119 8.68 -3.32 -2.66
C LEU A 119 9.22 -2.06 -1.97
N ALA A 120 8.66 -0.89 -2.27
CA ALA A 120 9.05 0.35 -1.64
C ALA A 120 8.70 0.41 -0.15
N ILE A 121 7.67 -0.31 0.33
CA ILE A 121 7.28 -0.32 1.75
C ILE A 121 8.46 -0.70 2.67
N PRO A 122 9.08 -1.89 2.55
CA PRO A 122 10.20 -2.27 3.41
C PRO A 122 11.45 -1.41 3.14
N VAL A 123 11.66 -0.99 1.89
CA VAL A 123 12.82 -0.15 1.53
C VAL A 123 12.76 1.20 2.23
N VAL A 124 11.62 1.90 2.14
CA VAL A 124 11.42 3.20 2.79
C VAL A 124 11.57 3.07 4.31
N PHE A 125 10.97 2.03 4.91
CA PHE A 125 11.09 1.78 6.35
C PHE A 125 12.55 1.59 6.81
N ILE A 126 13.33 0.79 6.06
CA ILE A 126 14.75 0.53 6.38
C ILE A 126 15.57 1.81 6.21
N LEU A 127 15.38 2.53 5.10
CA LEU A 127 16.11 3.77 4.82
C LEU A 127 15.83 4.84 5.88
N ASP A 128 14.57 4.99 6.27
CA ASP A 128 14.14 5.93 7.29
C ASP A 128 14.74 5.59 8.66
N THR A 129 14.65 4.32 9.07
CA THR A 129 15.23 3.84 10.33
C THR A 129 16.75 4.09 10.39
N ILE A 130 17.47 3.76 9.32
CA ILE A 130 18.92 3.96 9.24
C ILE A 130 19.25 5.45 9.26
N TRP A 131 18.49 6.27 8.53
CA TRP A 131 18.66 7.71 8.49
C TRP A 131 18.52 8.32 9.89
N VAL A 132 17.38 8.10 10.55
CA VAL A 132 17.09 8.62 11.89
C VAL A 132 18.14 8.16 12.90
N ALA A 133 18.48 6.87 12.91
CA ALA A 133 19.50 6.33 13.81
C ALA A 133 20.88 6.97 13.60
N SER A 134 21.30 7.12 12.35
CA SER A 134 22.61 7.69 12.01
C SER A 134 22.70 9.19 12.32
N VAL A 135 21.66 9.97 12.00
CA VAL A 135 21.64 11.42 12.20
C VAL A 135 21.55 11.79 13.68
N LEU A 136 20.72 11.06 14.45
CA LEU A 136 20.57 11.29 15.89
C LEU A 136 21.65 10.61 16.74
N GLY A 137 22.50 9.76 16.13
CA GLY A 137 23.55 9.04 16.85
C GLY A 137 23.01 8.03 17.87
N VAL A 138 21.81 7.51 17.65
CA VAL A 138 21.14 6.55 18.53
C VAL A 138 21.20 5.14 17.96
N PRO A 139 21.25 4.09 18.80
CA PRO A 139 21.25 2.73 18.30
C PRO A 139 19.93 2.40 17.60
N VAL A 140 19.99 1.62 16.52
CA VAL A 140 18.82 1.18 15.74
C VAL A 140 17.79 0.46 16.62
N SER A 141 18.23 -0.25 17.66
CA SER A 141 17.33 -0.90 18.63
C SER A 141 16.41 0.06 19.39
N LEU A 142 16.83 1.31 19.56
CA LEU A 142 16.03 2.35 20.20
C LEU A 142 14.97 2.90 19.24
N VAL A 143 15.32 3.03 17.96
CA VAL A 143 14.38 3.44 16.89
C VAL A 143 13.34 2.34 16.61
N LEU A 144 13.76 1.07 16.68
CA LEU A 144 12.91 -0.10 16.50
C LEU A 144 12.21 -0.58 17.79
N ALA A 145 12.21 0.22 18.86
CA ALA A 145 11.63 -0.18 20.13
C ALA A 145 10.10 -0.33 20.08
N GLY A 146 9.56 -1.19 20.94
CA GLY A 146 8.12 -1.40 21.08
C GLY A 146 7.48 -1.99 19.82
N ASP A 147 6.38 -1.38 19.38
CA ASP A 147 5.53 -1.89 18.28
C ASP A 147 5.90 -1.30 16.90
N ALA A 148 7.06 -0.65 16.76
CA ALA A 148 7.48 0.05 15.55
C ALA A 148 7.45 -0.82 14.27
N LEU A 149 7.69 -2.13 14.42
CA LEU A 149 7.69 -3.09 13.31
C LEU A 149 6.28 -3.55 12.89
N VAL A 150 5.27 -3.41 13.74
CA VAL A 150 3.93 -3.98 13.51
C VAL A 150 3.30 -3.35 12.27
N ALA A 151 3.28 -2.02 12.16
CA ALA A 151 2.62 -1.33 11.06
C ALA A 151 3.29 -1.58 9.68
N PRO A 152 4.63 -1.52 9.54
CA PRO A 152 5.32 -1.90 8.30
C PRO A 152 5.08 -3.35 7.88
N ILE A 153 5.13 -4.30 8.83
CA ILE A 153 4.90 -5.73 8.54
C ILE A 153 3.47 -5.95 8.05
N VAL A 154 2.47 -5.41 8.76
CA VAL A 154 1.06 -5.52 8.36
C VAL A 154 0.85 -4.90 6.98
N SER A 155 1.43 -3.72 6.72
CA SER A 155 1.32 -3.04 5.43
C SER A 155 1.96 -3.84 4.30
N PHE A 156 3.11 -4.47 4.53
CA PHE A 156 3.79 -5.30 3.55
C PHE A 156 2.99 -6.57 3.22
N VAL A 157 2.46 -7.26 4.24
CA VAL A 157 1.67 -8.49 4.06
C VAL A 157 0.36 -8.18 3.33
N VAL A 158 -0.39 -7.18 3.80
CA VAL A 158 -1.69 -6.81 3.19
C VAL A 158 -1.50 -6.33 1.75
N THR A 159 -0.51 -5.48 1.49
CA THR A 159 -0.22 -5.03 0.13
C THR A 159 0.27 -6.17 -0.76
N GLY A 160 1.05 -7.11 -0.22
CA GLY A 160 1.53 -8.29 -0.94
C GLY A 160 0.40 -9.21 -1.39
N LEU A 161 -0.65 -9.37 -0.58
CA LEU A 161 -1.87 -10.10 -0.98
C LEU A 161 -2.54 -9.43 -2.19
N TRP A 162 -2.58 -8.09 -2.22
CA TRP A 162 -3.11 -7.35 -3.36
C TRP A 162 -2.21 -7.46 -4.60
N VAL A 163 -0.89 -7.50 -4.45
CA VAL A 163 0.03 -7.74 -5.57
C VAL A 163 -0.26 -9.10 -6.20
N ALA A 164 -0.39 -10.16 -5.39
CA ALA A 164 -0.75 -11.49 -5.88
C ALA A 164 -2.09 -11.47 -6.62
N TYR A 165 -3.09 -10.74 -6.10
CA TYR A 165 -4.37 -10.53 -6.76
C TYR A 165 -4.22 -9.82 -8.11
N VAL A 166 -3.44 -8.73 -8.18
CA VAL A 166 -3.22 -7.93 -9.40
C VAL A 166 -2.64 -8.79 -10.53
N TYR A 167 -1.68 -9.66 -10.23
CA TYR A 167 -1.04 -10.51 -11.24
C TYR A 167 -1.85 -11.76 -11.62
N LYS A 168 -2.67 -12.29 -10.71
CA LYS A 168 -3.48 -13.51 -10.96
C LYS A 168 -4.87 -13.21 -11.53
N SER A 169 -5.43 -12.02 -11.28
CA SER A 169 -6.81 -11.67 -11.61
C SER A 169 -7.04 -11.49 -13.12
N VAL A 170 -7.97 -12.27 -13.67
CA VAL A 170 -8.43 -12.14 -15.07
C VAL A 170 -9.00 -10.74 -15.34
N ARG A 171 -9.76 -10.19 -14.39
CA ARG A 171 -10.35 -8.84 -14.52
C ARG A 171 -9.26 -7.75 -14.62
N VAL A 172 -8.20 -7.86 -13.81
CA VAL A 172 -7.09 -6.89 -13.84
C VAL A 172 -6.38 -6.98 -15.18
N ARG A 173 -6.05 -8.20 -15.64
CA ARG A 173 -5.48 -8.41 -16.97
C ARG A 173 -6.36 -7.79 -18.05
N ASN A 174 -7.66 -8.07 -18.07
CA ASN A 174 -8.59 -7.52 -19.05
C ASN A 174 -8.69 -5.98 -18.99
N THR A 175 -8.64 -5.40 -17.79
CA THR A 175 -8.80 -3.96 -17.57
C THR A 175 -7.56 -3.15 -17.94
N PHE A 176 -6.37 -3.65 -17.60
CA PHE A 176 -5.13 -2.88 -17.74
C PHE A 176 -4.27 -3.32 -18.94
N THR A 177 -4.43 -4.54 -19.46
CA THR A 177 -3.58 -5.04 -20.57
C THR A 177 -4.29 -5.10 -21.93
N ARG A 178 -5.57 -5.49 -21.97
CA ARG A 178 -6.34 -5.69 -23.22
C ARG A 178 -6.83 -4.39 -23.89
N ILE A 179 -7.23 -3.36 -23.13
CA ILE A 179 -7.86 -2.15 -23.69
C ILE A 179 -6.95 -1.40 -24.68
N GLY A 180 -5.63 -1.38 -24.45
CA GLY A 180 -4.71 -0.75 -25.39
C GLY A 180 -4.58 -1.46 -26.75
N ALA A 181 -4.96 -2.74 -26.85
CA ALA A 181 -4.86 -3.49 -28.10
C ALA A 181 -6.08 -3.23 -28.98
N SER A 182 -7.29 -3.21 -28.41
CA SER A 182 -8.51 -2.86 -29.13
C SER A 182 -8.56 -1.38 -29.52
N ALA A 183 -8.03 -0.47 -28.71
CA ALA A 183 -7.92 0.95 -29.06
C ALA A 183 -6.89 1.21 -30.20
N GLN A 184 -5.76 0.50 -30.21
CA GLN A 184 -4.77 0.59 -31.32
C GLN A 184 -5.31 0.05 -32.64
N VAL A 185 -6.10 -1.03 -32.61
CA VAL A 185 -6.71 -1.60 -33.83
C VAL A 185 -7.80 -0.68 -34.37
N ALA A 186 -8.61 -0.07 -33.50
CA ALA A 186 -9.65 0.88 -33.90
C ALA A 186 -9.10 2.22 -34.44
N SER A 187 -7.89 2.64 -34.05
CA SER A 187 -7.22 3.84 -34.60
C SER A 187 -6.40 3.58 -35.86
N ALA A 188 -6.21 2.31 -36.25
CA ALA A 188 -5.46 1.88 -37.42
C ALA A 188 -6.36 1.42 -38.58
N SER A 189 -7.68 1.56 -38.43
CA SER A 189 -8.72 1.29 -39.44
C SER A 189 -9.32 2.62 -39.89
#